data_AF-A0ABD0PCF8-F1
#
_entry.id   AF-A0ABD0PCF8-F1
#
_cell.length_a   1.000
_cell.length_b   1.000
_cell.length_c   1.000
_cell.angle_alpha   90.00
_cell.angle_beta   90.00
_cell.angle_gamma   90.00
#
_symmetry.space_group_name_H-M   'P 1'
#
loop_
_entity.id
_entity.type
_entity.pdbx_description
1 polymer ?
#
loop_
_entity_poly.entity_id
_entity_poly.type
_entity_poly.pdbx_seq_one_letter_code
_entity_poly.pdbx_strand_id
1 'polypeptide(L)'
;DVDRHTVEKMDESSSKLKLKDVQLDDGGTYTCVFENDHGTRKMSYQIYVYQKLDFGTTPTYHEFLVNQTVIIPCVVTGKPEVEIY
;
A
#
# COMPACT_ATOMS: atom_id res chain seq x y z
N ASP A 1 -5.70 14.26 -14.79
CA ASP A 1 -4.55 13.34 -14.73
C ASP A 1 -3.53 13.96 -13.79
N VAL A 2 -3.45 13.48 -12.55
CA VAL A 2 -2.57 14.04 -11.53
C VAL A 2 -1.44 13.04 -11.36
N ASP A 3 -0.23 13.45 -11.75
CA ASP A 3 0.96 12.64 -11.54
C ASP A 3 1.18 12.43 -10.04
N ARG A 4 1.04 11.17 -9.60
CA ARG A 4 1.21 10.76 -8.20
C ARG A 4 2.68 10.55 -7.84
N HIS A 5 3.58 10.51 -8.82
CA HIS A 5 4.99 10.17 -8.63
C HIS A 5 5.89 11.26 -9.21
N THR A 6 6.49 12.09 -8.36
CA THR A 6 7.36 13.18 -8.83
C THR A 6 8.79 12.99 -8.34
N VAL A 7 9.76 13.22 -9.21
CA VAL A 7 11.19 13.27 -8.86
C VAL A 7 11.62 14.74 -8.84
N GLU A 8 12.11 15.20 -7.69
CA GLU A 8 12.56 16.57 -7.45
C GLU A 8 14.09 16.58 -7.29
N LYS A 9 14.81 17.29 -8.16
CA LYS A 9 16.26 17.53 -7.97
C LYS A 9 16.44 18.43 -6.75
N MET A 10 17.24 17.99 -5.78
CA MET A 10 17.55 18.78 -4.59
C MET A 10 18.85 19.57 -4.80
N ASP A 11 19.89 18.91 -5.31
CA ASP A 11 21.18 19.52 -5.68
C ASP A 11 21.87 18.72 -6.80
N GLU A 12 23.12 19.04 -7.14
CA GLU A 12 23.89 18.35 -8.20
C GLU A 12 24.19 16.87 -7.92
N SER A 13 24.07 16.45 -6.67
CA SER A 13 24.38 15.09 -6.19
C SER A 13 23.18 14.35 -5.60
N SER A 14 22.02 15.01 -5.44
CA SER A 14 20.87 14.44 -4.75
C SER A 14 19.52 14.78 -5.41
N SER A 15 18.59 13.82 -5.32
CA SER A 15 17.21 13.95 -5.75
C SER A 15 16.27 13.26 -4.76
N LYS A 16 14.99 13.61 -4.84
CA LYS A 16 13.93 13.08 -3.97
C LYS A 16 12.79 12.54 -4.82
N LEU A 17 12.41 11.29 -4.56
CA LEU A 17 11.15 10.72 -5.06
C LEU A 17 10.02 11.05 -4.07
N LYS A 18 8.91 11.56 -4.59
CA LYS A 18 7.69 11.85 -3.84
C LYS A 18 6.53 11.05 -4.42
N LEU A 19 5.96 10.19 -3.58
CA LEU A 19 4.76 9.42 -3.86
C LEU A 19 3.57 10.08 -3.14
N LYS A 20 2.57 10.54 -3.89
CA LYS A 20 1.33 11.11 -3.36
C LYS A 20 0.22 10.08 -3.42
N ASP A 21 -0.70 10.14 -2.45
CA ASP A 21 -1.86 9.25 -2.35
C ASP A 21 -1.47 7.78 -2.54
N VAL A 22 -0.50 7.34 -1.73
CA VAL A 22 0.15 6.03 -1.86
C VAL A 22 -0.88 4.91 -1.91
N GLN A 23 -0.77 4.08 -2.94
CA GLN A 23 -1.60 2.92 -3.22
C GLN A 23 -0.79 1.63 -3.10
N LEU A 24 -1.47 0.49 -3.00
CA LEU A 24 -0.81 -0.82 -2.88
C LEU A 24 0.13 -1.14 -4.03
N ASP A 25 -0.17 -0.66 -5.24
CA ASP A 25 0.63 -0.85 -6.45
C ASP A 25 1.87 0.06 -6.51
N ASP A 26 2.00 1.03 -5.59
CA ASP A 26 3.23 1.80 -5.43
C ASP A 26 4.31 0.99 -4.68
N GLY A 27 3.96 -0.17 -4.11
CA GLY A 27 4.92 -1.11 -3.51
C GLY A 27 5.79 -1.77 -4.58
N GLY A 28 7.10 -1.83 -4.35
CA GLY A 28 8.03 -2.38 -5.33
C GLY A 28 9.49 -2.00 -5.08
N THR A 29 10.37 -2.43 -5.98
CA THR A 29 11.78 -2.04 -5.96
C THR A 29 11.98 -0.74 -6.73
N TYR A 30 12.46 0.29 -6.05
CA TYR A 30 12.81 1.58 -6.64
C TYR A 30 14.32 1.69 -6.76
N THR A 31 14.81 2.16 -7.90
CA THR A 31 16.25 2.33 -8.15
C THR A 31 16.59 3.80 -8.33
N CYS A 32 17.43 4.33 -7.45
CA CYS A 32 18.11 5.61 -7.68
C CYS A 32 19.29 5.37 -8.62
N VAL A 33 19.33 6.11 -9.73
CA VAL A 33 20.38 6.03 -10.74
C VAL A 33 21.13 7.35 -10.76
N PHE A 34 22.43 7.29 -10.49
CA PHE A 34 23.34 8.42 -10.60
C PHE A 34 24.25 8.18 -11.80
N GLU A 35 24.22 9.08 -12.78
CA GLU A 35 25.00 8.96 -14.02
C GLU A 35 25.76 10.25 -14.27
N ASN A 36 27.06 10.13 -14.52
CA ASN A 36 27.94 11.22 -14.92
C ASN A 36 28.92 10.75 -16.00
N ASP A 37 29.77 11.65 -16.50
CA ASP A 37 30.74 11.37 -17.56
C ASP A 37 31.75 10.24 -17.23
N HIS A 38 31.84 9.85 -15.96
CA HIS A 38 32.73 8.79 -15.47
C HIS A 38 32.01 7.46 -15.22
N GLY A 39 30.69 7.40 -15.44
CA GLY A 39 29.89 6.18 -15.39
C GLY A 39 28.61 6.29 -14.57
N THR A 40 28.01 5.13 -14.32
CA THR A 40 26.70 5.01 -13.64
C THR A 40 26.83 4.25 -12.33
N ARG A 41 26.22 4.78 -11.26
CA ARG A 41 25.99 4.08 -9.99
C ARG A 41 24.51 3.91 -9.73
N LYS A 42 24.12 2.81 -9.09
CA LYS A 42 22.73 2.48 -8.78
C LYS A 42 22.59 2.08 -7.31
N MET A 43 21.49 2.49 -6.70
CA MET A 43 21.07 2.05 -5.36
C MET A 43 19.60 1.66 -5.43
N SER A 44 19.25 0.46 -4.95
CA SER A 44 17.87 -0.05 -4.96
C SER A 44 17.28 -0.09 -3.56
N TYR A 45 15.99 0.21 -3.46
CA TYR A 45 15.21 0.22 -2.22
C TYR A 45 13.94 -0.60 -2.44
N GLN A 46 13.61 -1.51 -1.52
CA GLN A 46 12.33 -2.18 -1.51
C GLN A 46 11.33 -1.35 -0.70
N ILE A 47 10.27 -0.89 -1.34
CA ILE A 47 9.14 -0.21 -0.70
C ILE A 47 8.02 -1.22 -0.47
N TYR A 48 7.50 -1.24 0.76
CA TYR A 48 6.32 -2.03 1.14
C TYR A 48 5.18 -1.09 1.45
N VAL A 49 4.02 -1.33 0.86
CA VAL A 49 2.79 -0.59 1.13
C VAL A 49 1.78 -1.57 1.74
N TYR A 50 1.14 -1.14 2.82
CA TYR A 50 0.19 -1.95 3.58
C TYR A 50 -1.18 -1.28 3.57
N GLN A 51 -2.22 -2.10 3.62
CA GLN A 51 -3.59 -1.63 3.82
C GLN A 51 -4.01 -1.98 5.24
N LYS A 52 -4.52 -0.98 5.96
CA LYS A 52 -5.11 -1.17 7.29
C LYS A 52 -6.28 -2.17 7.23
N LEU A 53 -6.60 -2.75 8.38
CA LEU A 53 -7.80 -3.55 8.52
C LEU A 53 -9.05 -2.72 8.25
N ASP A 54 -9.96 -3.29 7.48
CA ASP A 54 -11.30 -2.76 7.26
C ASP A 54 -12.34 -3.86 7.45
N PHE A 55 -13.32 -3.60 8.31
CA PHE A 55 -14.40 -4.54 8.67
C PHE A 55 -15.56 -4.51 7.67
N GLY A 56 -15.39 -3.80 6.55
CA GLY A 56 -16.35 -3.75 5.46
C GLY A 56 -17.74 -3.32 5.95
N THR A 57 -18.77 -4.03 5.50
CA THR A 57 -20.17 -3.71 5.79
C THR A 57 -20.85 -4.74 6.69
N THR A 58 -20.11 -5.49 7.51
CA THR A 58 -20.73 -6.43 8.47
C THR A 58 -21.65 -5.65 9.42
N PRO A 59 -22.97 -5.91 9.44
CA PRO A 59 -23.88 -5.28 10.39
C PRO A 59 -23.49 -5.67 11.81
N THR A 60 -23.55 -4.73 12.75
CA THR A 60 -23.30 -5.02 14.17
C THR A 60 -24.56 -5.49 14.90
N TYR A 61 -25.74 -5.28 14.30
CA TYR A 61 -27.03 -5.63 14.86
C TYR A 61 -27.65 -6.82 14.13
N HIS A 62 -28.08 -7.83 14.89
CA HIS A 62 -28.76 -8.99 14.37
C HIS A 62 -29.90 -9.43 15.29
N GLU A 63 -31.03 -9.82 14.70
CA GLU A 63 -32.17 -10.45 15.38
C GLU A 63 -32.46 -11.79 14.73
N PHE A 64 -32.77 -12.80 15.55
CA PHE A 64 -33.05 -14.16 15.09
C PHE A 64 -34.23 -14.76 15.85
N LEU A 65 -34.94 -15.69 15.21
CA LEU A 65 -36.02 -16.44 15.85
C LEU A 65 -35.49 -17.72 16.52
N VAL A 66 -36.21 -18.18 17.53
CA VAL A 66 -35.90 -19.44 18.23
C VAL A 66 -35.92 -20.62 17.25
N ASN A 67 -34.99 -21.57 17.44
CA ASN A 67 -34.77 -22.77 16.61
C ASN A 67 -34.27 -22.51 15.19
N GLN A 68 -33.76 -21.31 14.89
CA GLN A 68 -33.03 -21.06 13.65
C GLN A 68 -31.55 -21.41 13.79
N THR A 69 -30.98 -22.01 12.76
CA THR A 69 -29.53 -22.04 12.54
C THR A 69 -29.15 -20.80 11.73
N VAL A 70 -28.24 -19.99 12.25
CA VAL A 70 -27.87 -18.69 11.65
C VAL A 70 -26.35 -18.58 11.53
N ILE A 71 -25.90 -17.81 10.53
CA ILE A 71 -24.48 -17.52 10.28
C ILE A 71 -24.31 -16.01 10.34
N ILE A 72 -23.39 -15.54 11.19
CA ILE A 72 -23.04 -14.12 11.30
C ILE A 72 -21.69 -13.92 10.58
N PRO A 73 -21.68 -13.23 9.43
CA PRO A 73 -20.45 -13.05 8.67
C PRO A 73 -19.57 -11.95 9.27
N CYS A 74 -18.28 -12.24 9.49
CA CYS A 74 -17.26 -11.23 9.77
C CYS A 74 -16.41 -11.04 8.52
N VAL A 75 -16.60 -9.91 7.82
CA VAL A 75 -15.80 -9.59 6.63
C VAL A 75 -14.69 -8.65 7.03
N VAL A 76 -13.44 -9.11 6.95
CA VAL A 76 -12.26 -8.29 7.24
C VAL A 76 -11.37 -8.30 6.01
N THR A 77 -10.92 -7.11 5.60
CA THR A 77 -9.95 -6.93 4.52
C THR A 77 -8.69 -6.25 5.04
N GLY A 78 -7.56 -6.53 4.40
CA GLY A 78 -6.26 -5.94 4.71
C GLY A 78 -5.18 -6.49 3.77
N LYS A 79 -4.04 -5.81 3.73
CA LYS A 79 -2.85 -6.28 2.99
C LYS A 79 -1.60 -6.16 3.88
N PRO A 80 -0.84 -7.26 4.12
CA PRO A 80 -1.04 -8.63 3.61
C PRO A 80 -2.37 -9.26 4.06
N GLU A 81 -2.77 -10.36 3.42
CA GLU A 81 -4.04 -11.02 3.74
C GLU A 81 -4.11 -11.40 5.21
N VAL A 82 -5.32 -11.25 5.75
CA VAL A 82 -5.60 -11.38 7.18
C VAL A 82 -6.10 -12.78 7.46
N GLU A 83 -5.62 -13.40 8.54
CA GLU A 83 -6.17 -14.65 9.05
C GLU A 83 -7.23 -14.33 10.11
N ILE A 84 -8.43 -14.89 9.95
CA ILE A 84 -9.56 -14.74 10.86
C ILE A 84 -9.70 -16.04 11.66
N TYR A 85 -9.73 -15.94 12.99
CA TYR A 85 -9.80 -17.07 13.94
C TYR A 85 -11.10 -17.05 14.74
#